data_AF-A0AA39CX22-F1
#
_entry.id   AF-A0AA39CX22-F1
#
_cell.length_a   1.000
_cell.length_b   1.000
_cell.length_c   1.000
_cell.angle_alpha   90.00
_cell.angle_beta   90.00
_cell.angle_gamma   90.00
#
_symmetry.space_group_name_H-M   'P 1'
#
loop_
_entity.id
_entity.type
_entity.pdbx_description
1 polymer ?
#
loop_
_entity_poly.entity_id
_entity_poly.type
_entity_poly.pdbx_seq_one_letter_code
_entity_poly.pdbx_strand_id
1 'polypeptide(L)'
;MIYRGWGFMTLVTPIAGILLLAYFFPNDGPKGNIPLQQVLLGGGIGAAVNVLLGLWLNRVPRQKGEAAPHHFFFVPMQWAALILVAVCVVTALLR
;
A
#
# COMPACT_ATOMS: atom_id res chain seq x y z
N MET A 1 -2.06 -1.80 -23.49
CA MET A 1 -2.36 -3.06 -22.79
C MET A 1 -1.84 -2.97 -21.36
N ILE A 2 -2.73 -2.67 -20.40
CA ILE A 2 -2.46 -2.79 -18.95
C ILE A 2 -2.51 -4.30 -18.63
N TYR A 3 -1.51 -5.05 -19.09
CA TYR A 3 -1.44 -6.50 -18.89
C TYR A 3 -0.15 -6.84 -18.18
N ARG A 4 -0.28 -7.15 -16.88
CA ARG A 4 0.56 -8.11 -16.15
C ARG A 4 0.17 -8.26 -14.66
N GLY A 5 -1.11 -8.16 -14.27
CA GLY A 5 -1.61 -8.51 -12.90
C GLY A 5 -1.08 -7.68 -11.73
N TRP A 6 -0.09 -6.85 -11.99
CA TRP A 6 0.67 -6.07 -11.06
C TRP A 6 -0.22 -4.92 -10.52
N GLY A 7 -0.95 -4.18 -11.36
CA GLY A 7 -1.91 -3.17 -10.87
C GLY A 7 -3.00 -3.66 -9.89
N PHE A 8 -3.25 -4.97 -9.78
CA PHE A 8 -4.15 -5.55 -8.76
C PHE A 8 -3.46 -5.67 -7.39
N MET A 9 -2.16 -5.94 -7.38
CA MET A 9 -1.37 -6.08 -6.17
C MET A 9 -1.25 -4.75 -5.40
N THR A 10 -1.48 -3.57 -6.02
CA THR A 10 -1.60 -2.29 -5.28
C THR A 10 -2.79 -2.27 -4.31
N LEU A 11 -3.85 -3.02 -4.61
CA LEU A 11 -5.07 -3.11 -3.81
C LEU A 11 -4.99 -4.27 -2.81
N VAL A 12 -4.41 -5.40 -3.23
CA VAL A 12 -4.29 -6.60 -2.40
C VAL A 12 -3.44 -6.36 -1.16
N THR A 13 -2.31 -5.66 -1.26
CA THR A 13 -1.41 -5.43 -0.12
C THR A 13 -2.02 -4.56 0.98
N PRO A 14 -2.71 -3.43 0.71
CA PRO A 14 -3.50 -2.72 1.71
C PRO A 14 -4.57 -3.60 2.35
N ILE A 15 -5.34 -4.33 1.56
CA ILE A 15 -6.42 -5.19 2.07
C ILE A 15 -5.84 -6.29 2.96
N ALA A 16 -4.77 -6.95 2.52
CA ALA A 16 -4.06 -7.95 3.32
C ALA A 16 -3.50 -7.35 4.60
N GLY A 17 -2.93 -6.14 4.57
CA GLY A 17 -2.45 -5.44 5.76
C GLY A 17 -3.56 -5.16 6.78
N ILE A 18 -4.73 -4.72 6.32
CA ILE A 18 -5.91 -4.52 7.18
C ILE A 18 -6.39 -5.83 7.78
N LEU A 19 -6.50 -6.89 6.97
CA LEU A 19 -6.96 -8.19 7.43
C LEU A 19 -5.98 -8.85 8.41
N LEU A 20 -4.67 -8.73 8.17
CA LEU A 20 -3.63 -9.22 9.07
C LEU A 20 -3.68 -8.49 10.41
N LEU A 21 -3.83 -7.16 10.41
CA LEU A 21 -4.00 -6.39 11.65
C LEU A 21 -5.27 -6.81 12.39
N ALA A 22 -6.40 -6.95 11.69
CA ALA A 22 -7.65 -7.37 12.31
C ALA A 22 -7.59 -8.81 12.88
N TYR A 23 -6.79 -9.68 12.27
CA TYR A 23 -6.59 -11.06 12.72
C TYR A 23 -5.66 -11.16 13.93
N PHE A 24 -4.50 -10.49 13.91
CA PHE A 24 -3.51 -10.58 14.98
C PHE A 24 -3.80 -9.64 16.16
N PHE A 25 -4.49 -8.52 15.90
CA PHE A 25 -4.88 -7.54 16.90
C PHE A 25 -6.39 -7.31 16.81
N PRO A 26 -7.22 -8.32 17.13
CA PRO A 26 -8.67 -8.16 17.11
C PRO A 26 -9.07 -7.06 18.08
N ASN A 27 -9.96 -6.18 17.65
CA ASN A 27 -10.47 -5.12 18.51
C ASN A 27 -11.60 -5.65 19.40
N ASP A 28 -11.70 -5.15 20.64
CA ASP A 28 -12.71 -5.59 21.63
C ASP A 28 -14.14 -5.10 21.33
N GLY A 29 -14.34 -4.45 20.18
CA GLY A 29 -15.63 -3.94 19.72
C GLY A 29 -16.59 -5.04 19.24
N PRO A 30 -17.76 -4.64 18.71
CA PRO A 30 -18.72 -5.58 18.12
C PRO A 30 -18.05 -6.51 17.11
N LYS A 31 -18.25 -7.82 17.25
CA LYS A 31 -17.64 -8.84 16.38
C LYS A 31 -17.90 -8.52 14.91
N GLY A 32 -16.83 -8.47 14.13
CA GLY A 32 -16.86 -8.15 12.69
C GLY A 32 -16.62 -6.68 12.35
N ASN A 33 -16.46 -5.80 13.35
CA ASN A 33 -16.20 -4.39 13.11
C ASN A 33 -14.69 -4.09 13.21
N ILE A 34 -14.07 -3.69 12.10
CA ILE A 34 -12.67 -3.24 12.07
C ILE A 34 -12.66 -1.73 12.37
N PRO A 35 -12.03 -1.26 13.45
CA PRO A 35 -11.98 0.15 13.77
C PRO A 35 -11.24 0.93 12.68
N LEU A 36 -11.63 2.19 12.49
CA LEU A 36 -11.01 3.08 11.51
C LEU A 36 -9.49 3.15 11.68
N GLN A 37 -8.97 3.17 12.92
CA GLN A 37 -7.53 3.15 13.18
C GLN A 37 -6.83 1.92 12.60
N GLN A 38 -7.41 0.73 12.70
CA GLN A 38 -6.83 -0.49 12.10
C GLN A 38 -6.90 -0.47 10.58
N VAL A 39 -7.97 0.08 10.01
CA VAL A 39 -8.08 0.28 8.55
C VAL A 39 -6.99 1.23 8.05
N LEU A 40 -6.81 2.37 8.73
CA LEU A 40 -5.81 3.37 8.37
C LEU A 40 -4.37 2.84 8.55
N LEU A 41 -4.10 2.13 9.65
CA LEU A 41 -2.80 1.50 9.90
C LEU A 41 -2.50 0.39 8.90
N GLY A 42 -3.45 -0.52 8.66
CA GLY A 42 -3.26 -1.65 7.75
C GLY A 42 -3.14 -1.22 6.30
N GLY A 43 -3.98 -0.27 5.89
CA GLY A 43 -3.90 0.35 4.57
C GLY A 43 -2.59 1.12 4.39
N GLY A 44 -2.15 1.85 5.43
CA GLY A 44 -0.88 2.56 5.46
C GLY A 44 0.32 1.63 5.32
N ILE A 45 0.37 0.55 6.09
CA ILE A 45 1.44 -0.46 6.03
C ILE A 45 1.46 -1.11 4.64
N GLY A 46 0.32 -1.55 4.12
CA GLY A 46 0.26 -2.18 2.80
C GLY A 46 0.68 -1.24 1.66
N ALA A 47 0.33 0.04 1.75
CA ALA A 47 0.77 1.06 0.81
C ALA A 47 2.29 1.35 0.93
N ALA A 48 2.86 1.37 2.13
CA ALA A 48 4.30 1.50 2.33
C ALA A 48 5.07 0.32 1.72
N VAL A 49 4.59 -0.91 1.93
CA VAL A 49 5.15 -2.13 1.31
C VAL A 49 5.12 -2.03 -0.22
N ASN A 50 4.02 -1.56 -0.80
CA ASN A 50 3.94 -1.32 -2.24
C ASN A 50 5.01 -0.32 -2.71
N VAL A 51 5.20 0.78 -2.00
CA VAL A 51 6.19 1.78 -2.38
C VAL A 51 7.59 1.18 -2.40
N LEU A 52 7.97 0.47 -1.33
CA LEU A 52 9.27 -0.20 -1.23
C LEU A 52 9.46 -1.25 -2.33
N LEU A 53 8.43 -2.06 -2.59
CA LEU A 53 8.46 -3.06 -3.66
C LEU A 53 8.63 -2.39 -5.03
N GLY A 54 7.93 -1.27 -5.28
CA GLY A 54 8.04 -0.52 -6.51
C GLY A 54 9.40 0.14 -6.71
N LEU A 55 10.01 0.67 -5.65
CA LEU A 55 11.39 1.19 -5.70
C LEU A 55 12.39 0.07 -5.98
N TRP A 56 12.24 -1.08 -5.32
CA TRP A 56 13.12 -2.23 -5.50
C TRP A 56 13.01 -2.84 -6.90
N LEU A 57 11.80 -3.00 -7.43
CA LEU A 57 11.57 -3.52 -8.78
C LEU A 57 12.03 -2.55 -9.89
N ASN A 58 12.06 -1.25 -9.61
CA ASN A 58 12.51 -0.22 -10.56
C ASN A 58 13.93 0.32 -10.27
N ARG A 59 14.72 -0.37 -9.44
CA ARG A 59 16.06 0.10 -9.03
C ARG A 59 17.09 0.15 -10.15
N VAL A 60 16.88 -0.60 -11.24
CA VAL A 60 17.84 -0.69 -12.34
C VAL A 60 17.61 0.48 -13.31
N PRO A 61 18.65 1.26 -13.65
CA PRO A 61 18.52 2.38 -14.57
C PRO A 61 18.06 1.89 -15.95
N ARG A 62 17.01 2.54 -16.47
CA ARG A 62 16.38 2.17 -17.74
C ARG A 62 17.20 2.70 -18.90
N GLN A 63 17.38 1.89 -19.94
CA GLN A 63 17.91 2.40 -21.20
C GLN A 63 16.86 3.28 -21.88
N LYS A 64 17.33 4.36 -22.51
CA LYS A 64 16.46 5.39 -23.10
C LYS A 64 15.65 4.75 -24.25
N GLY A 65 14.33 4.63 -24.06
CA GLY A 65 13.42 4.03 -25.05
C GLY A 65 12.78 2.70 -24.63
N GLU A 66 13.19 2.10 -23.51
CA GLU A 66 12.58 0.87 -23.02
C GLU A 66 11.32 1.14 -22.17
N ALA A 67 10.22 0.46 -22.49
CA ALA A 67 9.01 0.45 -21.66
C ALA A 67 9.33 -0.07 -20.24
N ALA A 68 8.55 0.36 -19.24
CA ALA A 68 8.74 -0.14 -17.88
C ALA A 68 8.61 -1.67 -17.89
N PRO A 69 9.56 -2.42 -17.32
CA PRO A 69 9.39 -3.87 -17.16
C PRO A 69 8.09 -4.18 -16.39
N HIS A 70 7.73 -3.27 -15.47
CA HIS A 70 6.52 -3.29 -14.67
C HIS A 70 5.83 -1.92 -14.72
N HIS A 71 4.74 -1.80 -15.48
CA HIS A 71 3.85 -0.62 -15.49
C HIS A 71 3.21 -0.31 -14.13
N PHE A 72 3.36 -1.21 -13.16
CA PHE A 72 2.85 -1.15 -11.80
C PHE A 72 3.13 0.17 -11.10
N PHE A 73 4.32 0.73 -11.33
CA PHE A 73 4.86 1.79 -10.49
C PHE A 73 5.40 2.91 -11.37
N PHE A 74 4.48 3.72 -11.89
CA PHE A 74 4.83 5.10 -12.17
C PHE A 74 5.13 5.76 -10.82
N VAL A 75 6.41 5.90 -10.52
CA VAL A 75 6.97 6.57 -9.33
C VAL A 75 6.20 7.86 -8.97
N PRO A 76 5.74 8.70 -9.92
CA PRO A 76 4.89 9.87 -9.60
C PRO A 76 3.65 9.55 -8.76
N MET A 77 2.97 8.42 -9.00
CA MET A 77 1.73 8.04 -8.32
C MET A 77 1.98 7.42 -6.94
N GLN A 78 3.20 6.90 -6.69
CA GLN A 78 3.61 6.37 -5.39
C GLN A 78 3.75 7.48 -4.32
N TRP A 79 4.10 8.70 -4.72
CA TRP A 79 4.22 9.84 -3.79
C TRP A 79 2.87 10.21 -3.17
N ALA A 80 1.79 10.17 -3.96
CA ALA A 80 0.44 10.40 -3.46
C ALA A 80 0.04 9.32 -2.43
N ALA A 81 0.38 8.06 -2.69
CA ALA A 81 0.17 6.98 -1.73
C ALA A 81 0.97 7.19 -0.44
N LEU A 82 2.26 7.57 -0.52
CA LEU A 82 3.10 7.88 0.64
C LEU A 82 2.53 9.03 1.47
N ILE A 83 2.05 10.11 0.84
CA ILE A 83 1.40 11.22 1.53
C ILE A 83 0.16 10.72 2.27
N LEU A 84 -0.66 9.87 1.63
CA LEU A 84 -1.84 9.29 2.26
C LEU A 84 -1.46 8.39 3.46
N VAL A 85 -0.40 7.58 3.34
CA VAL A 85 0.13 6.80 4.48
C VAL A 85 0.54 7.71 5.62
N ALA A 86 1.30 8.78 5.34
CA ALA A 86 1.75 9.73 6.36
C ALA A 86 0.55 10.37 7.08
N VAL A 87 -0.48 10.78 6.34
CA VAL A 87 -1.72 11.33 6.91
C VAL A 87 -2.45 10.27 7.75
N CYS A 88 -2.56 9.02 7.27
CA CYS A 88 -3.19 7.92 8.03
C CYS A 88 -2.45 7.62 9.34
N VAL A 89 -1.12 7.61 9.32
CA VAL A 89 -0.29 7.37 10.51
C VAL A 89 -0.42 8.54 11.49
N VAL A 90 -0.31 9.78 11.03
CA VAL A 90 -0.45 10.97 11.88
C VAL A 90 -1.84 11.02 12.51
N THR A 91 -2.90 10.79 11.74
CA THR A 91 -4.27 10.77 12.26
C THR A 91 -4.52 9.62 13.24
N ALA A 92 -3.88 8.46 13.04
CA ALA A 92 -3.95 7.35 13.98
C ALA A 92 -3.20 7.65 15.29
N LEU A 93 -2.06 8.36 15.25
CA LEU A 93 -1.26 8.70 16.43
C LEU A 93 -1.79 9.91 17.23
N LEU A 94 -2.53 10.81 16.58
CA LEU A 94 -3.12 12.00 17.22
C LEU A 94 -4.49 11.73 17.88
N ARG A 95 -5.01 10.51 17.82
CA ARG A 95 -6.30 10.09 18.38
C ARG A 95 -6.12 9.00 19.41
#